data_AF-A8WK19-F1
#
_entry.id   AF-A8WK19-F1
#
_cell.length_a   1.000
_cell.length_b   1.000
_cell.length_c   1.000
_cell.angle_alpha   90.00
_cell.angle_beta   90.00
_cell.angle_gamma   90.00
#
_symmetry.space_group_name_H-M   'P 1'
#
loop_
_entity.id
_entity.type
_entity.pdbx_description
1 polymer ?
#
loop_
_entity_poly.entity_id
_entity_poly.type
_entity_poly.pdbx_seq_one_letter_code
_entity_poly.pdbx_strand_id
1 'polypeptide(L)'
;MPRADREFVLKSVIENVLAMKENEDFLGEPAEYFNVPWVLVFRRENGHLSLSLKCLLDDEKAQIAPNWAIKAEVELAVKSANGATAKKKETFSFGSEIPKNAYGFQILDWNSLQNKYAIDGKILVQANVSIKEMAGISKKDLRNFDYSKREWADAVVKVEGREFHVAKLDQCLSRTHTIAEIRAVLPGNLEDLDHSVMAALFQKTLSHHAI
;
A
#
# COMPACT_ATOMS: atom_id res chain seq x y z
N MET A 1 -10.59 20.39 12.36
CA MET A 1 -10.36 19.08 13.03
C MET A 1 -8.88 18.76 12.96
N PRO A 2 -8.26 18.23 14.03
CA PRO A 2 -6.89 17.72 13.95
C PRO A 2 -6.88 16.60 12.91
N ARG A 3 -5.98 16.68 11.93
CA ARG A 3 -5.81 15.63 10.92
C ARG A 3 -5.26 14.42 11.68
N ALA A 4 -5.88 13.24 11.53
CA ALA A 4 -5.27 12.01 12.03
C ALA A 4 -3.83 11.90 11.51
N ASP A 5 -2.88 11.55 12.38
CA ASP A 5 -1.47 11.43 12.01
C ASP A 5 -1.35 10.32 10.96
N ARG A 6 -0.93 10.69 9.74
CA ARG A 6 -0.76 9.76 8.63
C ARG A 6 0.67 9.26 8.61
N GLU A 7 0.93 8.28 9.46
CA GLU A 7 2.27 7.74 9.66
C GLU A 7 2.34 6.25 9.37
N PHE A 8 3.47 5.79 8.87
CA PHE A 8 3.73 4.37 8.67
C PHE A 8 5.22 4.06 8.74
N VAL A 9 5.53 2.78 8.95
CA VAL A 9 6.90 2.26 8.94
C VAL A 9 6.98 1.11 7.95
N LEU A 10 7.78 1.29 6.90
CA LEU A 10 8.11 0.24 5.94
C LEU A 10 9.49 -0.35 6.30
N LYS A 11 9.61 -1.68 6.34
CA LYS A 11 10.83 -2.39 6.73
C LYS A 11 11.22 -3.42 5.67
N SER A 12 12.51 -3.64 5.48
CA SER A 12 13.04 -4.75 4.71
C SER A 12 14.30 -5.30 5.37
N VAL A 13 14.46 -6.62 5.37
CA VAL A 13 15.71 -7.28 5.80
C VAL A 13 16.49 -7.62 4.55
N ILE A 14 17.72 -7.13 4.46
CA ILE A 14 18.62 -7.46 3.36
C ILE A 14 19.48 -8.63 3.84
N GLU A 15 19.23 -9.80 3.29
CA GLU A 15 20.07 -10.97 3.49
C GLU A 15 21.26 -10.94 2.53
N ASN A 16 22.41 -11.44 2.98
CA ASN A 16 23.64 -11.46 2.20
C ASN A 16 24.03 -10.09 1.63
N VAL A 17 23.86 -9.00 2.42
CA VAL A 17 24.14 -7.62 2.01
C VAL A 17 25.54 -7.44 1.41
N LEU A 18 26.51 -8.23 1.87
CA LEU A 18 27.89 -8.21 1.41
C LEU A 18 28.07 -8.70 -0.04
N ALA A 19 27.11 -9.46 -0.56
CA ALA A 19 27.11 -9.97 -1.93
C ALA A 19 26.48 -8.98 -2.94
N MET A 20 25.94 -7.85 -2.48
CA MET A 20 25.40 -6.82 -3.37
C MET A 20 26.51 -6.29 -4.30
N LYS A 21 26.21 -6.33 -5.60
CA LYS A 21 27.08 -5.77 -6.62
C LYS A 21 26.87 -4.26 -6.73
N GLU A 22 27.92 -3.57 -7.16
CA GLU A 22 27.88 -2.14 -7.41
C GLU A 22 26.88 -1.81 -8.54
N ASN A 23 26.10 -0.75 -8.37
CA ASN A 23 25.12 -0.23 -9.32
C ASN A 23 23.94 -1.15 -9.65
N GLU A 24 23.71 -2.21 -8.87
CA GLU A 24 22.50 -3.04 -8.98
C GLU A 24 21.43 -2.58 -7.99
N ASP A 25 20.20 -2.45 -8.49
CA ASP A 25 19.03 -2.12 -7.68
C ASP A 25 18.43 -3.37 -7.06
N PHE A 26 18.20 -3.30 -5.75
CA PHE A 26 17.46 -4.30 -5.02
C PHE A 26 16.22 -3.64 -4.42
N LEU A 27 15.09 -4.33 -4.55
CA LEU A 27 13.80 -3.86 -4.06
C LEU A 27 13.40 -4.70 -2.86
N GLY A 28 12.86 -4.04 -1.83
CA GLY A 28 12.10 -4.72 -0.79
C GLY A 28 10.71 -5.10 -1.29
N GLU A 29 9.93 -5.74 -0.42
CA GLU A 29 8.53 -6.03 -0.69
C GLU A 29 7.69 -4.74 -0.71
N PRO A 30 6.91 -4.48 -1.79
CA PRO A 30 5.99 -3.35 -1.81
C PRO A 30 4.89 -3.50 -0.75
N ALA A 31 4.49 -2.39 -0.14
CA ALA A 31 3.37 -2.35 0.80
C ALA A 31 2.49 -1.11 0.55
N GLU A 32 1.18 -1.28 0.70
CA GLU A 32 0.22 -0.19 0.51
C GLU A 32 -0.04 0.54 1.83
N TYR A 33 0.14 1.86 1.83
CA TYR A 33 -0.22 2.74 2.93
C TYR A 33 -0.98 3.94 2.39
N PHE A 34 -2.17 4.21 2.95
CA PHE A 34 -3.02 5.34 2.55
C PHE A 34 -3.41 5.32 1.06
N ASN A 35 -3.67 4.13 0.49
CA ASN A 35 -3.95 3.87 -0.93
C ASN A 35 -2.76 4.16 -1.86
N VAL A 36 -1.54 4.16 -1.32
CA VAL A 36 -0.31 4.43 -2.05
C VAL A 36 0.62 3.22 -1.88
N PRO A 37 1.03 2.56 -2.97
CA PRO A 37 2.04 1.52 -2.89
C PRO A 37 3.43 2.15 -2.72
N TRP A 38 4.16 1.70 -1.70
CA TRP A 38 5.52 2.15 -1.38
C TRP A 38 6.48 0.97 -1.43
N VAL A 39 7.73 1.23 -1.81
CA VAL A 39 8.81 0.24 -1.77
C VAL A 39 10.12 0.88 -1.33
N LEU A 40 10.94 0.13 -0.60
CA LEU A 40 12.33 0.48 -0.33
C LEU A 40 13.20 -0.01 -1.49
N VAL A 41 14.04 0.87 -2.01
CA VAL A 41 15.08 0.54 -2.99
C VAL A 41 16.43 0.74 -2.32
N PHE A 42 17.31 -0.22 -2.47
CA PHE A 42 18.66 -0.16 -1.94
C PHE A 42 19.67 -0.56 -3.01
N ARG A 43 20.78 0.17 -3.04
CA ARG A 43 21.83 0.04 -4.06
C ARG A 43 23.17 0.25 -3.40
N ARG A 44 24.18 -0.51 -3.84
CA ARG A 44 25.57 -0.18 -3.56
C ARG A 44 26.08 0.73 -4.67
N GLU A 45 26.44 1.97 -4.37
CA GLU A 45 26.95 2.91 -5.36
C GLU A 45 28.03 3.83 -4.78
N ASN A 46 29.07 4.07 -5.56
CA ASN A 46 30.25 4.85 -5.19
C ASN A 46 30.83 4.43 -3.82
N GLY A 47 30.84 3.13 -3.52
CA GLY A 47 31.35 2.62 -2.24
C GLY A 47 30.49 2.98 -1.03
N HIS A 48 29.21 3.28 -1.24
CA HIS A 48 28.23 3.52 -0.19
C HIS A 48 27.01 2.62 -0.39
N LEU A 49 26.29 2.34 0.69
CA LEU A 49 24.91 1.89 0.62
C LEU A 49 24.01 3.12 0.44
N SER A 50 23.26 3.14 -0.64
CA SER A 50 22.16 4.07 -0.88
C SER A 50 20.84 3.41 -0.53
N LEU A 51 19.97 4.18 0.13
CA LEU A 51 18.61 3.77 0.49
C LEU A 51 17.64 4.84 -0.01
N SER A 52 16.56 4.39 -0.64
CA SER A 52 15.53 5.25 -1.20
C SER A 52 14.15 4.69 -0.88
N LEU A 53 13.20 5.57 -0.57
CA LEU A 53 11.78 5.27 -0.56
C LEU A 53 11.19 5.67 -1.91
N LYS A 54 10.56 4.72 -2.60
CA LYS A 54 9.90 4.94 -3.88
C LYS A 54 8.39 4.80 -3.71
N CYS A 55 7.68 5.80 -4.19
CA CYS A 55 6.25 5.75 -4.43
C CYS A 55 6.01 5.03 -5.77
N LEU A 56 5.23 3.95 -5.75
CA LEU A 56 4.88 3.14 -6.90
C LEU A 56 3.50 3.49 -7.47
N LEU A 57 2.98 4.68 -7.19
CA LEU A 57 1.76 5.14 -7.86
C LEU A 57 2.02 5.17 -9.36
N ASP A 58 1.15 4.45 -10.07
CA ASP A 58 1.12 4.34 -11.52
C ASP A 58 -0.19 4.98 -11.98
N ASP A 59 -0.10 5.88 -12.96
CA ASP A 59 -1.22 6.67 -13.45
C ASP A 59 -2.35 5.78 -14.03
N GLU A 60 -2.03 4.56 -14.49
CA GLU A 60 -3.02 3.64 -15.07
C GLU A 60 -3.82 2.83 -14.05
N LYS A 61 -3.29 2.58 -12.85
CA LYS A 61 -3.82 1.54 -11.94
C LYS A 61 -4.62 2.06 -10.76
N ALA A 62 -4.46 3.31 -10.41
CA ALA A 62 -5.25 3.93 -9.36
C ALA A 62 -6.09 5.04 -10.00
N GLN A 63 -7.30 5.25 -9.51
CA GLN A 63 -8.20 6.30 -9.99
C GLN A 63 -7.69 7.69 -9.56
N ILE A 64 -6.46 8.01 -9.95
CA ILE A 64 -5.69 9.18 -9.54
C ILE A 64 -5.92 10.31 -10.54
N ALA A 65 -5.96 11.55 -10.04
CA ALA A 65 -5.82 12.71 -10.92
C ALA A 65 -4.38 12.78 -11.49
N PRO A 66 -4.17 13.27 -12.72
CA PRO A 66 -2.85 13.35 -13.36
C PRO A 66 -1.78 14.17 -12.59
N ASN A 67 -2.18 14.91 -11.55
CA ASN A 67 -1.34 15.82 -10.77
C ASN A 67 -1.31 15.46 -9.28
N TRP A 68 -1.17 14.19 -8.93
CA TRP A 68 -1.06 13.80 -7.52
C TRP A 68 0.22 14.33 -6.88
N ALA A 69 0.13 14.64 -5.59
CA ALA A 69 1.25 15.12 -4.80
C ALA A 69 1.16 14.62 -3.35
N ILE A 70 2.27 14.18 -2.79
CA ILE A 70 2.40 13.75 -1.39
C ILE A 70 3.60 14.45 -0.79
N LYS A 71 3.39 15.30 0.21
CA LYS A 71 4.47 15.89 1.00
C LYS A 71 4.61 15.11 2.29
N ALA A 72 5.77 14.51 2.50
CA ALA A 72 6.03 13.68 3.65
C ALA A 72 7.39 13.99 4.27
N GLU A 73 7.46 13.84 5.58
CA GLU A 73 8.72 13.75 6.29
C GLU A 73 9.15 12.28 6.30
N VAL A 74 10.35 12.00 5.80
CA VAL A 74 10.88 10.64 5.59
C VAL A 74 12.19 10.51 6.36
N GLU A 75 12.24 9.55 7.30
CA GLU A 75 13.48 9.09 7.93
C GLU A 75 13.83 7.71 7.40
N LEU A 76 14.96 7.59 6.69
CA LEU A 76 15.51 6.30 6.28
C LEU A 76 16.58 5.88 7.29
N ALA A 77 16.59 4.59 7.64
CA ALA A 77 17.51 4.05 8.63
C ALA A 77 18.02 2.65 8.27
N VAL A 78 19.28 2.40 8.62
CA VAL A 78 19.90 1.06 8.70
C VAL A 78 20.07 0.70 10.16
N LYS A 79 19.68 -0.52 10.54
CA LYS A 79 19.82 -1.09 11.88
C LYS A 79 20.54 -2.43 11.78
N SER A 80 21.60 -2.56 12.55
CA SER A 80 22.36 -3.79 12.74
C SER A 80 21.80 -4.60 13.91
N ALA A 81 22.02 -5.92 13.90
CA ALA A 81 21.66 -6.80 15.02
C ALA A 81 22.41 -6.44 16.31
N ASN A 82 23.61 -5.85 16.21
CA ASN A 82 24.39 -5.40 17.37
C ASN A 82 23.94 -4.03 17.94
N GLY A 83 22.86 -3.45 17.40
CA GLY A 83 22.33 -2.15 17.84
C GLY A 83 22.95 -0.93 17.14
N ALA A 84 23.94 -1.09 16.26
CA ALA A 84 24.45 0.03 15.46
C ALA A 84 23.36 0.57 14.52
N THR A 85 23.23 1.90 14.45
CA THR A 85 22.21 2.56 13.63
C THR A 85 22.77 3.72 12.83
N ALA A 86 22.44 3.79 11.55
CA ALA A 86 22.64 4.96 10.70
C ALA A 86 21.27 5.45 10.23
N LYS A 87 21.02 6.75 10.27
CA LYS A 87 19.74 7.33 9.87
C LYS A 87 19.88 8.74 9.36
N LYS A 88 19.00 9.13 8.44
CA LYS A 88 18.86 10.52 7.98
C LYS A 88 17.40 10.80 7.66
N LYS A 89 17.00 12.04 7.88
CA LYS A 89 15.61 12.49 7.87
C LYS A 89 15.49 13.80 7.11
N GLU A 90 14.50 13.89 6.23
CA GLU A 90 14.20 15.10 5.46
C GLU A 90 12.74 15.16 5.05
N THR A 91 12.27 16.33 4.63
CA THR A 91 10.96 16.48 4.00
C THR A 91 11.10 16.40 2.49
N PHE A 92 10.25 15.61 1.84
CA PHE A 92 10.22 15.45 0.40
C PHE A 92 8.78 15.53 -0.13
N SER A 93 8.65 16.04 -1.35
CA SER A 93 7.38 16.09 -2.08
C SER A 93 7.40 15.11 -3.24
N PHE A 94 6.69 14.00 -3.09
CA PHE A 94 6.43 13.05 -4.15
C PHE A 94 5.36 13.60 -5.11
N GLY A 95 5.45 13.29 -6.40
CA GLY A 95 4.42 13.67 -7.36
C GLY A 95 4.50 12.92 -8.69
N SER A 96 3.53 13.17 -9.57
CA SER A 96 3.41 12.54 -10.89
C SER A 96 4.50 12.94 -11.89
N GLU A 97 5.16 14.09 -11.70
CA GLU A 97 6.31 14.49 -12.51
C GLU A 97 7.53 13.60 -12.21
N ILE A 98 8.02 12.83 -13.19
CA ILE A 98 9.32 12.17 -13.10
C ILE A 98 10.42 13.27 -13.04
N PRO A 99 11.41 13.20 -12.12
CA PRO A 99 11.80 12.06 -11.26
C PRO A 99 11.27 12.11 -9.81
N LYS A 100 10.19 12.83 -9.50
CA LYS A 100 9.71 13.06 -8.12
C LYS A 100 8.95 11.88 -7.50
N ASN A 101 9.09 10.65 -7.99
CA ASN A 101 8.46 9.49 -7.36
C ASN A 101 9.36 8.74 -6.37
N ALA A 102 10.63 9.13 -6.22
CA ALA A 102 11.55 8.51 -5.27
C ALA A 102 12.36 9.56 -4.50
N TYR A 103 12.68 9.24 -3.25
CA TYR A 103 13.52 10.05 -2.38
C TYR A 103 14.50 9.15 -1.62
N GLY A 104 15.78 9.51 -1.63
CA GLY A 104 16.82 8.72 -0.97
C GLY A 104 18.18 9.39 -0.95
N PHE A 105 19.13 8.70 -0.33
CA PHE A 105 20.50 9.17 -0.15
C PHE A 105 21.46 8.03 0.14
N GLN A 106 22.76 8.27 -0.09
CA GLN A 106 23.85 7.47 0.47
C GLN A 106 23.81 7.59 1.99
N ILE A 107 23.54 6.49 2.69
CA ILE A 107 23.29 6.48 4.13
C ILE A 107 24.48 5.96 4.93
N LEU A 108 25.30 5.11 4.34
CA LEU A 108 26.36 4.40 5.05
C LEU A 108 27.52 4.08 4.11
N ASP A 109 28.75 4.38 4.51
CA ASP A 109 29.93 3.95 3.76
C ASP A 109 30.07 2.42 3.80
N TRP A 110 30.51 1.83 2.70
CA TRP A 110 30.53 0.37 2.56
C TRP A 110 31.47 -0.28 3.56
N ASN A 111 32.62 0.33 3.85
CA ASN A 111 33.58 -0.20 4.82
C ASN A 111 32.97 -0.26 6.23
N SER A 112 32.27 0.78 6.68
CA SER A 112 31.54 0.74 7.95
C SER A 112 30.43 -0.29 7.93
N LEU A 113 29.69 -0.42 6.82
CA LEU A 113 28.68 -1.45 6.68
C LEU A 113 29.27 -2.84 6.92
N GLN A 114 30.37 -3.18 6.24
CA GLN A 114 31.04 -4.47 6.34
C GLN A 114 31.53 -4.75 7.77
N ASN A 115 32.16 -3.76 8.40
CA ASN A 115 32.86 -3.98 9.67
C ASN A 115 31.98 -3.82 10.91
N LYS A 116 30.87 -3.07 10.83
CA LYS A 116 30.08 -2.67 12.01
C LYS A 116 28.60 -3.05 11.93
N TYR A 117 28.04 -3.20 10.72
CA TYR A 117 26.59 -3.36 10.55
C TYR A 117 26.16 -4.74 10.05
N ALA A 118 26.92 -5.35 9.14
CA ALA A 118 26.55 -6.60 8.48
C ALA A 118 26.83 -7.86 9.34
N ILE A 119 26.17 -7.98 10.49
CA ILE A 119 26.24 -9.18 11.34
C ILE A 119 25.55 -10.33 10.61
N ASP A 120 26.25 -11.45 10.45
CA ASP A 120 25.82 -12.61 9.63
C ASP A 120 25.42 -12.23 8.19
N GLY A 121 26.01 -11.14 7.66
CA GLY A 121 25.66 -10.62 6.34
C GLY A 121 24.24 -10.05 6.24
N LYS A 122 23.59 -9.73 7.37
CA LYS A 122 22.22 -9.17 7.40
C LYS A 122 22.19 -7.75 7.92
N ILE A 123 21.28 -6.95 7.36
CA ILE A 123 20.91 -5.63 7.91
C ILE A 123 19.39 -5.43 7.80
N LEU A 124 18.84 -4.68 8.76
CA LEU A 124 17.45 -4.20 8.69
C LEU A 124 17.46 -2.77 8.17
N VAL A 125 16.76 -2.53 7.06
CA VAL A 125 16.49 -1.18 6.55
C VAL A 125 15.04 -0.81 6.82
N GLN A 126 14.78 0.47 7.08
CA GLN A 126 13.41 0.95 7.27
C GLN A 126 13.23 2.40 6.83
N ALA A 127 12.01 2.74 6.40
CA ALA A 127 11.52 4.10 6.23
C ALA A 127 10.44 4.38 7.27
N ASN A 128 10.65 5.40 8.10
CA ASN A 128 9.59 6.00 8.93
C ASN A 128 9.05 7.21 8.17
N VAL A 129 7.75 7.21 7.86
CA VAL A 129 7.14 8.21 6.99
C VAL A 129 5.98 8.89 7.72
N SER A 130 5.98 10.22 7.71
CA SER A 130 4.90 11.05 8.25
C SER A 130 4.36 11.96 7.15
N ILE A 131 3.19 11.63 6.60
CA ILE A 131 2.55 12.36 5.50
C ILE A 131 1.90 13.63 6.05
N LYS A 132 2.42 14.78 5.61
CA LYS A 132 1.92 16.09 6.02
C LYS A 132 0.78 16.55 5.12
N GLU A 133 0.94 16.36 3.81
CA GLU A 133 -0.03 16.78 2.80
C GLU A 133 -0.17 15.71 1.71
N MET A 134 -1.37 15.58 1.16
CA MET A 134 -1.67 14.62 0.10
C MET A 134 -2.82 15.17 -0.74
N ALA A 135 -2.65 15.17 -2.05
CA ALA A 135 -3.61 15.67 -3.04
C ALA A 135 -3.65 14.75 -4.27
N GLY A 136 -4.79 14.72 -4.96
CA GLY A 136 -4.97 13.95 -6.20
C GLY A 136 -5.15 12.43 -6.04
N ILE A 137 -5.04 11.91 -4.82
CA ILE A 137 -5.18 10.47 -4.51
C ILE A 137 -6.56 10.24 -3.90
N SER A 138 -7.43 9.58 -4.66
CA SER A 138 -8.76 9.18 -4.20
C SER A 138 -8.65 7.97 -3.26
N LYS A 139 -9.59 7.86 -2.33
CA LYS A 139 -9.73 6.60 -1.57
C LYS A 139 -10.16 5.53 -2.55
N LYS A 140 -9.52 4.36 -2.50
CA LYS A 140 -10.04 3.20 -3.20
C LYS A 140 -11.45 2.95 -2.66
N ASP A 141 -12.45 2.97 -3.52
CA ASP A 141 -13.80 2.61 -3.13
C ASP A 141 -13.75 1.14 -2.67
N LEU A 142 -13.76 0.92 -1.35
CA LEU A 142 -13.78 -0.40 -0.74
C LEU A 142 -15.05 -1.19 -1.12
N ARG A 143 -16.04 -0.50 -1.70
CA ARG A 143 -17.29 -1.03 -2.20
C ARG A 143 -17.59 -0.36 -3.53
N ASN A 144 -17.54 -1.13 -4.62
CA ASN A 144 -17.92 -0.66 -5.93
C ASN A 144 -19.46 -0.48 -5.97
N PHE A 145 -19.95 0.68 -5.53
CA PHE A 145 -21.34 1.09 -5.76
C PHE A 145 -21.44 1.60 -7.19
N ASP A 146 -21.40 0.66 -8.13
CA ASP A 146 -21.51 0.93 -9.55
C ASP A 146 -22.79 1.75 -9.83
N TYR A 147 -22.60 3.04 -10.14
CA TYR A 147 -23.66 4.01 -10.42
C TYR A 147 -24.41 3.73 -11.73
N SER A 148 -23.89 2.84 -12.59
CA SER A 148 -24.60 2.40 -13.81
C SER A 148 -25.86 1.58 -13.51
N LYS A 149 -26.11 1.29 -12.22
CA LYS A 149 -27.13 0.35 -11.74
C LYS A 149 -28.36 1.01 -11.10
N ARG A 150 -28.67 2.27 -11.43
CA ARG A 150 -29.86 2.99 -10.90
C ARG A 150 -31.18 2.23 -11.13
N GLU A 151 -31.28 1.49 -12.23
CA GLU A 151 -32.47 0.75 -12.62
C GLU A 151 -32.78 -0.47 -11.71
N TRP A 152 -31.84 -0.89 -10.86
CA TRP A 152 -31.96 -2.07 -10.00
C TRP A 152 -31.82 -1.74 -8.51
N ALA A 153 -31.94 -0.46 -8.16
CA ALA A 153 -31.87 -0.01 -6.78
C ALA A 153 -33.23 -0.15 -6.08
N ASP A 154 -33.28 -0.90 -5.00
CA ASP A 154 -34.46 -1.00 -4.13
C ASP A 154 -34.52 0.14 -3.10
N ALA A 155 -33.39 0.74 -2.75
CA ALA A 155 -33.31 1.85 -1.80
C ALA A 155 -32.21 2.85 -2.20
N VAL A 156 -32.38 4.10 -1.76
CA VAL A 156 -31.37 5.16 -1.91
C VAL A 156 -30.98 5.66 -0.53
N VAL A 157 -29.73 5.43 -0.14
CA VAL A 157 -29.15 5.93 1.11
C VAL A 157 -28.46 7.26 0.81
N LYS A 158 -28.84 8.33 1.50
CA LYS A 158 -28.21 9.64 1.34
C LYS A 158 -27.24 9.91 2.49
N VAL A 159 -25.97 10.16 2.17
CA VAL A 159 -24.92 10.50 3.15
C VAL A 159 -24.19 11.73 2.66
N GLU A 160 -24.22 12.81 3.45
CA GLU A 160 -23.51 14.08 3.16
C GLU A 160 -23.73 14.60 1.73
N GLY A 161 -24.97 14.53 1.24
CA GLY A 161 -25.33 15.01 -0.10
C GLY A 161 -24.96 14.07 -1.25
N ARG A 162 -24.38 12.90 -0.96
CA ARG A 162 -24.17 11.81 -1.93
C ARG A 162 -25.27 10.77 -1.79
N GLU A 163 -25.73 10.24 -2.92
CA GLU A 163 -26.77 9.20 -2.99
C GLU A 163 -26.14 7.85 -3.33
N PHE A 164 -26.46 6.82 -2.53
CA PHE A 164 -26.02 5.45 -2.70
C PHE A 164 -27.22 4.57 -3.02
N HIS A 165 -27.18 3.93 -4.18
CA HIS A 165 -28.23 3.05 -4.66
C HIS A 165 -27.97 1.61 -4.18
N VAL A 166 -28.90 1.02 -3.43
CA VAL A 166 -28.77 -0.30 -2.79
C VAL A 166 -29.82 -1.24 -3.36
N ALA A 167 -29.41 -2.44 -3.77
CA ALA A 167 -30.29 -3.50 -4.27
C ALA A 167 -30.55 -4.57 -3.19
N LYS A 168 -31.69 -5.26 -3.25
CA LYS A 168 -32.03 -6.41 -2.40
C LYS A 168 -31.07 -7.58 -2.66
N LEU A 169 -30.77 -8.31 -1.59
CA LEU A 169 -29.84 -9.42 -1.59
C LEU A 169 -30.15 -10.49 -2.66
N ASP A 170 -31.40 -10.88 -2.82
CA ASP A 170 -31.80 -11.93 -3.78
C ASP A 170 -31.45 -11.56 -5.23
N GLN A 171 -31.60 -10.29 -5.57
CA GLN A 171 -31.27 -9.78 -6.90
C GLN A 171 -29.76 -9.70 -7.10
N CYS A 172 -28.99 -9.32 -6.08
CA CYS A 172 -27.53 -9.40 -6.09
C CYS A 172 -27.06 -10.85 -6.28
N LEU A 173 -27.62 -11.79 -5.54
CA LEU A 173 -27.26 -13.21 -5.62
C LEU A 173 -27.56 -13.79 -7.00
N SER A 174 -28.67 -13.43 -7.64
CA SER A 174 -29.00 -13.94 -8.99
C SER A 174 -27.93 -13.65 -10.05
N ARG A 175 -27.21 -12.52 -9.91
CA ARG A 175 -26.19 -12.02 -10.86
C ARG A 175 -24.75 -12.31 -10.45
N THR A 176 -24.54 -12.97 -9.31
CA THR A 176 -23.22 -13.48 -8.91
C THR A 176 -23.00 -14.84 -9.58
N HIS A 177 -22.03 -14.89 -10.48
CA HIS A 177 -21.75 -16.07 -11.30
C HIS A 177 -20.42 -16.72 -10.95
N THR A 178 -19.60 -16.10 -10.11
CA THR A 178 -18.29 -16.64 -9.75
C THR A 178 -18.03 -16.62 -8.25
N ILE A 179 -17.16 -17.53 -7.78
CA ILE A 179 -16.68 -17.56 -6.39
C ILE A 179 -15.93 -16.26 -6.05
N ALA A 180 -15.23 -15.65 -7.01
CA ALA A 180 -14.51 -14.40 -6.81
C ALA A 180 -15.46 -13.24 -6.49
N GLU A 181 -16.60 -13.14 -7.20
CA GLU A 181 -17.64 -12.13 -6.92
C GLU A 181 -18.29 -12.34 -5.55
N ILE A 182 -18.52 -13.60 -5.15
CA ILE A 182 -19.04 -13.92 -3.82
C ILE A 182 -18.04 -13.51 -2.72
N ARG A 183 -16.74 -13.78 -2.92
CA ARG A 183 -15.70 -13.36 -1.98
C ARG A 183 -15.59 -11.84 -1.85
N ALA A 184 -15.78 -11.11 -2.95
CA ALA A 184 -15.69 -9.65 -2.95
C ALA A 184 -16.78 -8.96 -2.12
N VAL A 185 -17.91 -9.63 -1.87
CA VAL A 185 -19.03 -9.07 -1.08
C VAL A 185 -19.02 -9.49 0.38
N LEU A 186 -18.11 -10.36 0.80
CA LEU A 186 -17.97 -10.74 2.21
C LEU A 186 -17.29 -9.62 3.01
N PRO A 187 -17.80 -9.26 4.19
CA PRO A 187 -17.10 -8.37 5.10
C PRO A 187 -15.82 -9.03 5.63
N GLY A 188 -14.88 -8.20 6.10
CA GLY A 188 -13.63 -8.68 6.67
C GLY A 188 -13.81 -9.56 7.92
N ASN A 189 -14.91 -9.37 8.66
CA ASN A 189 -15.34 -10.25 9.74
C ASN A 189 -16.71 -10.87 9.39
N LEU A 190 -16.78 -12.20 9.34
CA LEU A 190 -18.01 -12.91 8.97
C LEU A 190 -19.09 -12.87 10.06
N GLU A 191 -18.73 -12.62 11.31
CA GLU A 191 -19.69 -12.45 12.41
C GLU A 191 -20.55 -11.19 12.24
N ASP A 192 -20.08 -10.24 11.42
CA ASP A 192 -20.82 -9.01 11.11
C ASP A 192 -21.94 -9.26 10.07
N LEU A 193 -22.00 -10.45 9.47
CA LEU A 193 -23.08 -10.82 8.55
C LEU A 193 -24.32 -11.27 9.33
N ASP A 194 -25.46 -10.73 8.93
CA ASP A 194 -26.74 -11.30 9.35
C ASP A 194 -26.84 -12.77 8.91
N HIS A 195 -27.34 -13.61 9.80
CA HIS A 195 -27.45 -15.05 9.60
C HIS A 195 -28.26 -15.42 8.34
N SER A 196 -29.27 -14.63 7.98
CA SER A 196 -30.05 -14.85 6.76
C SER A 196 -29.22 -14.58 5.50
N VAL A 197 -28.37 -13.56 5.55
CA VAL A 197 -27.45 -13.21 4.45
C VAL A 197 -26.39 -14.28 4.28
N MET A 198 -25.82 -14.76 5.40
CA MET A 198 -24.86 -15.85 5.41
C MET A 198 -25.45 -17.14 4.83
N ALA A 199 -26.68 -17.50 5.22
CA ALA A 199 -27.39 -18.65 4.69
C ALA A 199 -27.62 -18.55 3.17
N ALA A 200 -28.03 -17.38 2.68
CA ALA A 200 -28.26 -17.15 1.26
C ALA A 200 -26.97 -17.23 0.42
N LEU A 201 -25.87 -16.66 0.92
CA LEU A 201 -24.54 -16.76 0.29
C LEU A 201 -24.02 -18.20 0.31
N PHE A 202 -24.25 -18.95 1.39
CA PHE A 202 -23.87 -20.35 1.48
C PHE A 202 -24.65 -21.22 0.48
N GLN A 203 -25.97 -21.06 0.40
CA GLN A 203 -26.80 -21.72 -0.61
C GLN A 203 -26.35 -21.39 -2.04
N LYS A 204 -26.03 -20.13 -2.32
CA LYS A 204 -25.50 -19.70 -3.61
C LYS A 204 -24.16 -20.37 -3.94
N THR A 205 -23.27 -20.51 -2.96
CA THR A 205 -21.97 -21.18 -3.12
C THR A 205 -22.12 -22.67 -3.41
N LEU A 206 -23.09 -23.33 -2.77
CA LEU A 206 -23.43 -24.74 -3.05
C LEU A 206 -24.00 -24.91 -4.46
N SER A 207 -24.80 -23.96 -4.94
CA SER A 207 -25.36 -23.99 -6.30
C SER A 207 -24.32 -23.84 -7.42
N HIS A 208 -23.11 -23.34 -7.09
CA HIS A 208 -21.99 -23.20 -8.02
C HIS A 208 -21.17 -24.49 -8.20
N HIS A 209 -21.46 -25.57 -7.47
CA HIS A 209 -20.73 -26.85 -7.54
C HIS A 209 -21.46 -27.95 -8.33
N ALA A 210 -22.33 -27.58 -9.28
CA ALA A 210 -22.89 -28.52 -10.25
C ALA A 210 -22.38 -28.18 -11.65
N ILE A 211 -21.13 -28.59 -11.94
CA ILE A 211 -20.57 -29.14 -13.20
C ILE A 211 -19.10 -29.46 -12.93
#